data_AF-A0A151HCW8-F1
#
_entry.id   AF-A0A151HCW8-F1
#
_cell.length_a   1.000
_cell.length_b   1.000
_cell.length_c   1.000
_cell.angle_alpha   90.00
_cell.angle_beta   90.00
_cell.angle_gamma   90.00
#
_symmetry.space_group_name_H-M   'P 1'
#
loop_
_entity.id
_entity.type
_entity.pdbx_description
1 polymer ?
#
loop_
_entity_poly.entity_id
_entity_poly.type
_entity_poly.pdbx_seq_one_letter_code
_entity_poly.pdbx_strand_id
1 'polypeptide(L)'
;IAWFDVWFSHCHKPVVLSTGPHCRYTHWKQTVFYMEDVLVADVGDKVEGMIAVKKSQKNPRDLDIKISYTFNPPHAPAAIENTQFYRLR
;
A
#
# COMPACT_ATOMS: atom_id res chain seq x y z
N ILE A 1 -1.43 -3.34 -2.41
CA ILE A 1 -0.89 -2.60 -3.59
C ILE A 1 -1.00 -1.11 -3.29
N ALA A 2 0.00 -0.31 -3.65
CA ALA A 2 -0.01 1.14 -3.47
C ALA A 2 0.08 1.88 -4.82
N TRP A 3 -0.60 3.00 -4.92
CA TRP A 3 -0.58 3.94 -6.05
C TRP A 3 -0.80 5.36 -5.53
N PHE A 4 -0.72 6.36 -6.41
CA PHE A 4 -0.99 7.76 -6.08
C PHE A 4 -1.89 8.43 -7.11
N ASP A 5 -2.56 9.49 -6.65
CA ASP A 5 -3.35 10.39 -7.47
C ASP A 5 -2.78 11.81 -7.37
N VAL A 6 -2.78 12.54 -8.48
CA VAL A 6 -2.37 13.94 -8.56
C VAL A 6 -3.57 14.77 -8.98
N TRP A 7 -3.90 15.76 -8.16
CA TRP A 7 -5.01 16.67 -8.38
C TRP A 7 -4.49 18.05 -8.80
N PHE A 8 -4.95 18.53 -9.95
CA PHE A 8 -4.69 19.89 -10.41
C PHE A 8 -5.89 20.77 -10.01
N SER A 9 -5.82 21.33 -8.80
CA SER A 9 -6.96 21.99 -8.15
C SER A 9 -7.32 23.38 -8.70
N HIS A 10 -6.42 24.03 -9.43
CA HIS A 10 -6.60 25.41 -9.91
C HIS A 10 -6.92 25.49 -11.42
N CYS A 11 -7.52 24.45 -11.98
CA CYS A 11 -7.97 24.43 -13.36
C CYS A 11 -9.46 24.77 -13.47
N HIS A 12 -9.90 25.36 -14.59
CA HIS A 12 -11.32 25.64 -14.84
C HIS A 12 -12.19 24.38 -14.85
N LYS A 13 -11.61 23.21 -15.19
CA LYS A 13 -12.21 21.89 -14.99
C LYS A 13 -11.25 21.04 -14.16
N PRO A 14 -11.74 20.20 -13.23
CA PRO A 14 -10.90 19.30 -12.47
C PRO A 14 -10.07 18.40 -13.39
N VAL A 15 -8.76 18.41 -13.22
CA VAL A 15 -7.86 17.49 -13.90
C VAL A 15 -7.22 16.60 -12.84
N VAL A 16 -7.26 15.29 -13.07
CA VAL A 16 -6.71 14.28 -12.17
C VAL A 16 -5.89 13.30 -12.99
N LEU A 17 -4.68 13.02 -12.51
CA LEU A 17 -3.88 11.89 -12.97
C LEU A 17 -3.90 10.84 -11.87
N SER A 18 -4.49 9.68 -12.15
CA SER A 18 -4.43 8.52 -11.26
C SER A 18 -3.51 7.45 -11.84
N THR A 19 -2.70 6.84 -10.97
CA THR A 19 -1.92 5.64 -11.27
C THR A 19 -2.60 4.37 -10.79
N GLY A 20 -3.86 4.44 -10.35
CA GLY A 20 -4.60 3.31 -9.81
C GLY A 20 -4.80 2.18 -10.82
N PRO A 21 -4.91 0.92 -10.36
CA PRO A 21 -5.10 -0.24 -11.25
C PRO A 21 -6.43 -0.23 -12.01
N HIS A 22 -7.40 0.57 -11.54
CA HIS A 22 -8.70 0.78 -12.16
C HIS A 22 -8.70 1.93 -13.19
N CYS A 23 -7.57 2.60 -13.38
CA CYS A 23 -7.39 3.71 -14.31
C CYS A 23 -6.58 3.31 -15.53
N ARG A 24 -6.47 4.23 -16.51
CA ARG A 24 -5.63 4.02 -17.69
C ARG A 24 -4.17 3.84 -17.30
N TYR A 25 -3.46 3.02 -18.06
CA TYR A 25 -2.04 2.75 -17.88
C TYR A 25 -1.21 4.05 -17.85
N THR A 26 -0.25 4.09 -16.92
CA THR A 26 0.79 5.12 -16.83
C THR A 26 2.16 4.44 -16.71
N HIS A 27 3.24 5.16 -17.02
CA HIS A 27 4.60 4.60 -16.92
C HIS A 27 5.02 4.26 -15.48
N TRP A 28 4.36 4.83 -14.47
CA TRP A 28 4.60 4.51 -13.07
C TRP A 28 4.04 3.15 -12.64
N LYS A 29 3.02 2.63 -13.35
CA LYS A 29 2.27 1.44 -12.92
C LYS A 29 1.83 1.59 -11.45
N GLN A 30 2.03 0.56 -10.63
CA GLN A 30 1.73 0.54 -9.20
C GLN A 30 2.89 -0.13 -8.44
N THR A 31 2.98 0.10 -7.13
CA THR A 31 3.94 -0.57 -6.24
C THR A 31 3.27 -1.71 -5.51
N VAL A 32 3.85 -2.92 -5.58
CA VAL A 32 3.35 -4.11 -4.90
C VAL A 32 4.23 -4.41 -3.69
N PHE A 33 3.58 -4.54 -2.52
CA PHE A 33 4.20 -5.04 -1.29
C PHE A 33 3.65 -6.43 -1.04
N TYR A 34 4.49 -7.46 -1.16
CA TYR A 34 4.10 -8.83 -0.88
C TYR A 34 4.11 -9.08 0.62
N MET A 35 3.02 -9.63 1.14
CA MET A 35 2.94 -10.12 2.50
C MET A 35 3.63 -11.48 2.61
N GLU A 36 4.24 -11.76 3.75
CA GLU A 36 4.78 -13.10 4.05
C GLU A 36 3.64 -14.12 4.27
N ASP A 37 2.57 -13.67 4.94
CA ASP A 37 1.41 -14.49 5.22
C ASP A 37 0.41 -14.46 4.06
N VAL A 38 -0.18 -15.61 3.77
CA VAL A 38 -1.36 -15.71 2.90
C VAL A 38 -2.60 -15.53 3.75
N LEU A 39 -3.32 -14.43 3.53
CA LEU A 39 -4.57 -14.13 4.23
C LEU A 39 -5.74 -14.76 3.48
N VAL A 40 -6.34 -15.81 4.05
CA VAL A 40 -7.59 -16.39 3.54
C VAL A 40 -8.74 -15.55 4.08
N ALA A 41 -9.45 -14.85 3.20
CA ALA A 41 -10.46 -13.86 3.58
C ALA A 41 -11.76 -14.07 2.81
N ASP A 42 -12.88 -13.78 3.48
CA ASP A 42 -14.21 -13.69 2.90
C ASP A 42 -14.65 -12.23 2.71
N VAL A 43 -15.74 -12.04 1.97
CA VAL A 43 -16.34 -10.72 1.76
C VAL A 43 -16.74 -10.10 3.11
N GLY A 44 -16.17 -8.94 3.42
CA GLY A 44 -16.46 -8.19 4.64
C GLY A 44 -15.37 -8.28 5.70
N ASP A 45 -14.42 -9.21 5.57
CA ASP A 45 -13.25 -9.24 6.44
C ASP A 45 -12.36 -8.01 6.24
N LYS A 46 -11.63 -7.66 7.29
CA LYS A 46 -10.79 -6.46 7.31
C LYS A 46 -9.38 -6.81 7.71
N VAL A 47 -8.44 -6.22 6.97
CA VAL A 47 -7.03 -6.14 7.37
C VAL A 47 -6.83 -4.75 7.95
N GLU A 48 -6.40 -4.69 9.20
CA GLU A 48 -6.11 -3.43 9.90
C GLU A 48 -4.60 -3.31 10.10
N GLY A 49 -4.07 -2.09 10.21
CA GLY A 49 -2.63 -1.93 10.29
C GLY A 49 -2.14 -0.50 10.13
N MET A 50 -0.82 -0.38 9.97
CA MET A 50 -0.12 0.89 9.81
C MET A 50 0.97 0.77 8.76
N ILE A 51 1.13 1.83 7.97
CA ILE A 51 2.24 2.01 7.05
C ILE A 51 3.05 3.21 7.50
N ALA A 52 4.35 3.02 7.72
CA ALA A 52 5.30 4.09 8.00
C ALA A 52 6.36 4.14 6.89
N VAL A 53 6.60 5.34 6.36
CA VAL A 53 7.54 5.58 5.25
C VAL A 53 8.54 6.64 5.67
N LYS A 54 9.83 6.38 5.47
CA LYS A 54 10.89 7.37 5.70
C LYS A 54 11.98 7.27 4.63
N LYS A 55 12.73 8.35 4.45
CA LYS A 55 13.98 8.32 3.67
C LYS A 55 15.01 7.45 4.40
N SER A 56 15.74 6.64 3.65
CA SER A 56 16.85 5.86 4.21
C SER A 56 17.97 6.79 4.69
N GLN A 57 18.59 6.44 5.82
CA GLN A 57 19.71 7.21 6.37
C GLN A 57 20.97 7.10 5.50
N LYS A 58 21.17 5.98 4.81
CA LYS A 58 22.38 5.72 4.00
C LYS A 58 22.30 6.37 2.62
N ASN A 59 21.15 6.27 1.95
CA ASN A 59 20.88 6.90 0.67
C ASN A 59 19.51 7.61 0.73
N PRO A 60 19.45 8.95 0.79
CA PRO A 60 18.19 9.68 0.90
C PRO A 60 17.23 9.52 -0.29
N ARG A 61 17.68 8.91 -1.40
CA ARG A 61 16.83 8.54 -2.55
C ARG A 61 16.07 7.24 -2.33
N ASP A 62 16.57 6.35 -1.45
CA ASP A 62 15.89 5.12 -1.08
C ASP A 62 14.79 5.42 -0.04
N LEU A 63 13.75 4.60 -0.04
CA LEU A 63 12.68 4.64 0.97
C LEU A 63 12.70 3.39 1.82
N ASP A 64 12.81 3.56 3.14
CA ASP A 64 12.55 2.51 4.12
C ASP A 64 11.05 2.54 4.48
N ILE A 65 10.37 1.42 4.28
CA ILE A 65 8.94 1.26 4.52
C ILE A 65 8.73 0.16 5.57
N LYS A 66 7.90 0.44 6.56
CA LYS A 66 7.42 -0.52 7.56
C LYS A 66 5.92 -0.67 7.38
N ILE A 67 5.45 -1.91 7.25
CA ILE A 67 4.02 -2.25 7.20
C ILE A 67 3.75 -3.20 8.36
N SER A 68 2.87 -2.82 9.27
CA SER A 68 2.32 -3.73 10.27
C SER A 68 0.86 -4.00 9.94
N TYR A 69 0.44 -5.26 10.03
CA TYR A 69 -0.95 -5.64 9.80
C TYR A 69 -1.42 -6.70 10.80
N THR A 70 -2.72 -6.65 11.06
CA THR A 70 -3.49 -7.58 11.87
C THR A 70 -4.68 -8.04 11.03
N PHE A 71 -4.91 -9.33 10.99
CA PHE A 71 -6.01 -9.96 10.28
C PHE A 71 -6.69 -10.99 11.20
N ASN A 72 -7.93 -10.72 11.60
CA ASN A 72 -8.67 -11.54 12.55
C ASN A 72 -10.11 -11.75 12.08
N PRO A 73 -10.33 -12.57 11.03
CA PRO A 73 -11.67 -12.83 10.55
C PRO A 73 -12.41 -13.83 11.48
N PRO A 74 -13.74 -13.76 11.59
CA PRO A 74 -14.51 -14.60 12.53
C PRO A 74 -14.39 -16.12 12.30
N HIS A 75 -14.03 -16.52 11.08
CA HIS A 75 -13.92 -17.92 10.67
C HIS A 75 -12.49 -18.47 10.74
N ALA A 76 -11.49 -17.63 11.06
CA ALA A 76 -10.13 -18.11 11.25
C ALA A 76 -9.93 -18.67 12.67
N PRO A 77 -9.08 -19.70 12.82
CA PRO A 77 -8.78 -20.27 14.13
C PRO A 77 -7.95 -19.32 15.02
N ALA A 78 -7.21 -18.39 14.42
CA ALA A 78 -6.38 -17.42 15.13
C ALA A 78 -6.17 -16.16 14.30
N ALA A 79 -5.93 -15.03 14.98
CA ALA A 79 -5.51 -13.79 14.36
C ALA A 79 -4.08 -13.93 13.80
N ILE A 80 -3.84 -13.35 12.62
CA ILE A 80 -2.52 -13.21 12.01
C ILE A 80 -2.05 -11.78 12.26
N GLU A 81 -0.88 -11.63 12.87
CA GLU A 81 -0.26 -10.34 13.14
C GLU A 81 1.20 -10.39 12.68
N ASN A 82 1.60 -9.43 11.84
CA ASN A 82 2.96 -9.36 11.34
C ASN A 82 3.40 -7.91 11.11
N THR A 83 4.71 -7.70 11.10
CA THR A 83 5.36 -6.45 10.75
C THR A 83 6.51 -6.71 9.79
N GLN A 84 6.38 -6.19 8.58
CA GLN A 84 7.36 -6.35 7.53
C GLN A 84 8.05 -5.03 7.18
N PHE A 85 9.31 -5.17 6.73
CA PHE A 85 10.15 -4.05 6.35
C PHE A 85 10.56 -4.20 4.88
N TYR A 86 10.34 -3.14 4.11
CA TYR A 86 10.70 -3.05 2.70
C TYR A 86 11.67 -1.90 2.48
N ARG A 87 12.50 -2.04 1.44
CA ARG A 87 13.33 -0.94 0.96
C ARG A 87 13.12 -0.77 -0.54
N LEU A 88 12.62 0.39 -0.95
CA LEU A 88 12.67 0.79 -2.35
C LEU A 88 14.02 1.45 -2.63
N ARG A 89 14.69 0.99 -3.69
CA ARG A 89 16.01 1.44 -4.14
C ARG A 89 15.92 1.90 -5.59
#